data_AF-A0A7V8NSE3-F1
#
_entry.id   AF-A0A7V8NSE3-F1
#
_cell.length_a   1.000
_cell.length_b   1.000
_cell.length_c   1.000
_cell.angle_alpha   90.00
_cell.angle_beta   90.00
_cell.angle_gamma   90.00
#
_symmetry.space_group_name_H-M   'P 1'
#
loop_
_entity.id
_entity.type
_entity.pdbx_description
1 polymer ?
#
loop_
_entity_poly.entity_id
_entity_poly.type
_entity_poly.pdbx_seq_one_letter_code
_entity_poly.pdbx_strand_id
1 'polypeptide(L)'
;MLALFESAFAKALLDSKQPIPVGIGAPGAVIPTRRLAVHRNNMIAGLVNVLKGRFPVVEKIVGEEFFGAMAGAFVVECPPRSPVLASYGDELPEFIAAFAPARDLAYLADVARLEAAHTRAHHAADVAPLDASAFATLDSSAINSCLLYTSDAADDS
;
A
#
# COMPACT_ATOMS: atom_id res chain seq x y z
N MET A 1 3.25 -25.07 -13.70
CA MET A 1 4.62 -25.23 -13.18
C MET A 1 5.37 -23.90 -13.04
N LEU A 2 5.20 -22.92 -13.96
CA LEU A 2 5.71 -21.53 -13.81
C LEU A 2 4.98 -20.67 -12.74
N ALA A 3 3.67 -20.85 -12.53
CA ALA A 3 2.92 -20.07 -11.54
C ALA A 3 3.28 -20.38 -10.07
N LEU A 4 3.70 -21.62 -9.78
CA LEU A 4 4.21 -22.02 -8.46
C LEU A 4 5.61 -21.43 -8.19
N PHE A 5 6.38 -21.15 -9.26
CA PHE A 5 7.72 -20.57 -9.21
C PHE A 5 7.69 -19.07 -8.86
N GLU A 6 6.82 -18.28 -9.49
CA GLU A 6 6.66 -16.87 -9.13
C GLU A 6 6.16 -16.69 -7.69
N SER A 7 5.23 -17.54 -7.23
CA SER A 7 4.68 -17.45 -5.87
C SER A 7 5.70 -17.82 -4.78
N ALA A 8 6.50 -18.87 -4.97
CA ALA A 8 7.53 -19.27 -4.00
C ALA A 8 8.71 -18.29 -3.96
N PHE A 9 9.10 -17.74 -5.11
CA PHE A 9 10.15 -16.72 -5.20
C PHE A 9 9.69 -15.38 -4.63
N ALA A 10 8.46 -14.94 -4.93
CA ALA A 10 7.86 -13.76 -4.31
C ALA A 10 7.76 -13.92 -2.78
N LYS A 11 7.31 -15.07 -2.28
CA LYS A 11 7.29 -15.36 -0.83
C LYS A 11 8.68 -15.32 -0.18
N ALA A 12 9.71 -15.86 -0.83
CA ALA A 12 11.09 -15.82 -0.32
C ALA A 12 11.73 -14.41 -0.39
N LEU A 13 11.23 -13.54 -1.26
CA LEU A 13 11.59 -12.12 -1.27
C LEU A 13 10.90 -11.35 -0.14
N LEU A 14 9.63 -11.66 0.15
CA LEU A 14 8.80 -11.01 1.17
C LEU A 14 9.14 -11.45 2.60
N ASP A 15 9.59 -12.69 2.81
CA ASP A 15 9.94 -13.23 4.13
C ASP A 15 11.45 -13.45 4.27
N SER A 16 12.11 -12.62 5.08
CA SER A 16 13.55 -12.68 5.34
C SER A 16 13.96 -13.85 6.26
N LYS A 17 13.01 -14.47 6.97
CA LYS A 17 13.23 -15.56 7.93
C LYS A 17 13.04 -16.94 7.31
N GLN A 18 12.49 -17.03 6.10
CA GLN A 18 12.34 -18.31 5.42
C GLN A 18 13.65 -18.78 4.77
N PRO A 19 14.01 -20.07 4.93
CA PRO A 19 15.13 -20.65 4.23
C PRO A 19 14.88 -20.60 2.72
N ILE A 20 15.94 -20.33 1.96
CA ILE A 20 15.91 -20.33 0.48
C ILE A 20 15.34 -21.68 0.04
N PRO A 21 14.24 -21.72 -0.74
CA PRO A 21 13.73 -22.98 -1.28
C PRO A 21 14.83 -23.70 -2.05
N VAL A 22 15.14 -24.95 -1.67
CA VAL A 22 16.17 -25.75 -2.34
C VAL A 22 15.65 -26.16 -3.71
N GLY A 23 16.39 -25.86 -4.78
CA GLY A 23 16.00 -26.18 -6.17
C GLY A 23 15.93 -24.98 -7.12
N ILE A 24 16.48 -23.82 -6.73
CA ILE A 24 16.40 -22.61 -7.56
C ILE A 24 17.59 -22.54 -8.51
N GLY A 25 17.38 -23.15 -9.68
CA GLY A 25 18.28 -23.19 -10.83
C GLY A 25 18.45 -24.64 -11.33
N ALA A 26 19.11 -24.81 -12.47
CA ALA A 26 19.40 -26.13 -13.06
C ALA A 26 19.90 -27.12 -11.98
N PRO A 27 19.66 -28.44 -12.09
CA PRO A 27 20.01 -29.41 -11.04
C PRO A 27 21.43 -29.18 -10.51
N GLY A 28 21.56 -28.74 -9.25
CA GLY A 28 22.84 -28.37 -8.62
C GLY A 28 23.15 -26.87 -8.50
N ALA A 29 22.28 -25.97 -8.97
CA ALA A 29 22.49 -24.53 -8.85
C ALA A 29 22.07 -24.01 -7.47
N VAL A 30 23.06 -23.60 -6.69
CA VAL A 30 22.88 -22.72 -5.53
C VAL A 30 22.67 -21.31 -6.09
N ILE A 31 21.51 -20.66 -5.87
CA ILE A 31 21.45 -19.21 -6.15
C ILE A 31 22.49 -18.57 -5.24
N PRO A 32 23.47 -17.82 -5.79
CA PRO A 32 24.38 -17.09 -4.94
C PRO A 32 23.57 -16.13 -4.08
N THR A 33 23.75 -16.17 -2.76
CA THR A 33 23.10 -15.28 -1.76
C THR A 33 23.12 -13.81 -2.18
N ARG A 34 24.16 -13.42 -2.94
CA ARG A 34 24.33 -12.10 -3.57
C ARG A 34 23.20 -11.72 -4.55
N ARG A 35 22.70 -12.65 -5.38
CA ARG A 35 21.60 -12.38 -6.32
C ARG A 35 20.28 -12.15 -5.59
N LEU A 36 20.02 -12.92 -4.54
CA LEU A 36 18.82 -12.75 -3.71
C LEU A 36 18.82 -11.39 -2.98
N ALA A 37 19.98 -10.98 -2.44
CA ALA A 37 20.14 -9.67 -1.81
C ALA A 37 19.84 -8.51 -2.79
N VAL A 38 20.29 -8.60 -4.04
CA VAL A 38 19.99 -7.59 -5.08
C VAL A 38 18.49 -7.52 -5.37
N HIS A 39 17.82 -8.67 -5.51
CA HIS A 39 16.37 -8.69 -5.74
C HIS A 39 15.57 -8.10 -4.57
N ARG A 40 16.00 -8.35 -3.32
CA ARG A 40 15.38 -7.73 -2.14
C ARG A 40 15.59 -6.22 -2.10
N ASN A 41 16.79 -5.75 -2.39
CA ASN A 41 17.07 -4.31 -2.45
C ASN A 41 16.22 -3.62 -3.52
N ASN A 42 16.07 -4.24 -4.70
CA ASN A 42 15.22 -3.72 -5.76
C ASN A 42 13.74 -3.72 -5.36
N MET A 43 13.29 -4.75 -4.65
CA MET A 43 11.93 -4.80 -4.10
C MET A 43 11.69 -3.67 -3.10
N ILE A 44 12.60 -3.48 -2.13
CA ILE A 44 12.49 -2.40 -1.14
C ILE A 44 12.46 -1.04 -1.84
N ALA A 45 13.38 -0.79 -2.77
CA ALA A 45 13.40 0.45 -3.55
C ALA A 45 12.10 0.67 -4.34
N GLY A 46 11.55 -0.38 -4.94
CA GLY A 46 10.26 -0.32 -5.64
C GLY A 46 9.11 0.02 -4.70
N LEU A 47 9.06 -0.59 -3.51
CA LEU A 47 8.02 -0.32 -2.51
C LEU A 47 8.13 1.08 -1.91
N VAL A 48 9.35 1.58 -1.67
CA VAL A 48 9.57 2.98 -1.28
C VAL A 48 9.05 3.94 -2.35
N ASN A 49 9.29 3.66 -3.64
CA ASN A 49 8.74 4.47 -4.73
C ASN A 49 7.21 4.43 -4.79
N VAL A 50 6.59 3.28 -4.51
CA VAL A 50 5.13 3.18 -4.40
C VAL A 50 4.60 4.06 -3.27
N LEU A 51 5.23 4.01 -2.09
CA LEU A 51 4.86 4.86 -0.96
C LEU A 51 5.06 6.34 -1.28
N LYS A 52 6.13 6.70 -1.98
CA LYS A 52 6.38 8.08 -2.45
C LYS A 52 5.25 8.60 -3.34
N GLY A 53 4.74 7.77 -4.25
CA GLY A 53 3.59 8.11 -5.09
C GLY A 53 2.29 8.25 -4.32
N ARG A 54 2.10 7.50 -3.24
CA ARG A 54 0.90 7.52 -2.39
C ARG A 54 0.89 8.63 -1.35
N PHE A 55 2.07 9.06 -0.87
CA PHE A 55 2.22 10.04 0.21
C PHE A 55 3.10 11.25 -0.19
N PRO A 56 2.80 11.94 -1.31
CA PRO A 56 3.63 13.04 -1.81
C PRO A 56 3.66 14.26 -0.88
N VAL A 57 2.64 14.50 -0.06
CA VAL A 57 2.64 15.63 0.90
C VAL A 57 3.49 15.30 2.11
N VAL A 58 3.40 14.08 2.65
CA VAL A 58 4.31 13.61 3.71
C VAL A 58 5.76 13.75 3.27
N GLU A 59 6.12 13.31 2.04
CA GLU A 59 7.46 13.49 1.49
C GLU A 59 7.88 14.96 1.44
N LYS A 60 7.01 15.86 0.97
CA LYS A 60 7.31 17.29 0.90
C LYS A 60 7.56 17.93 2.26
N ILE A 61 6.90 17.45 3.32
CA ILE A 61 7.06 17.98 4.68
C ILE A 61 8.40 17.57 5.27
N VAL A 62 8.78 16.30 5.13
CA VAL A 62 9.99 15.74 5.79
C VAL A 62 11.24 15.77 4.92
N GLY A 63 11.07 15.94 3.61
CA GLY A 63 12.13 15.84 2.61
C GLY A 63 12.37 14.40 2.12
N GLU A 64 12.94 14.30 0.92
CA GLU A 64 13.15 13.02 0.22
C GLU A 64 14.01 12.02 1.01
N GLU A 65 15.10 12.48 1.62
CA GLU A 65 16.02 11.62 2.36
C GLU A 65 15.36 11.00 3.59
N PHE A 66 14.68 11.84 4.40
CA PHE A 66 13.98 11.37 5.59
C PHE A 66 12.83 10.44 5.21
N PHE A 67 12.04 10.82 4.20
CA PHE A 67 10.95 9.99 3.70
C PHE A 67 11.47 8.63 3.24
N GLY A 68 12.56 8.59 2.47
CA GLY A 68 13.16 7.36 1.98
C GLY A 68 13.61 6.43 3.11
N ALA A 69 14.25 6.99 4.14
CA ALA A 69 14.67 6.23 5.32
C ALA A 69 13.47 5.67 6.11
N MET A 70 12.46 6.52 6.35
CA MET A 70 11.24 6.14 7.07
C MET A 70 10.42 5.09 6.32
N ALA A 71 10.20 5.29 5.02
CA ALA A 71 9.50 4.34 4.15
C ALA A 71 10.28 3.02 4.04
N GLY A 72 11.61 3.07 3.97
CA GLY A 72 12.45 1.88 3.99
C GLY A 72 12.31 1.07 5.27
N ALA A 73 12.27 1.73 6.44
CA ALA A 73 12.01 1.08 7.72
C ALA A 73 10.61 0.44 7.76
N PHE A 74 9.58 1.18 7.31
CA PHE A 74 8.22 0.64 7.19
C PHE A 74 8.16 -0.60 6.30
N VAL A 75 8.85 -0.60 5.15
CA VAL A 75 8.85 -1.77 4.23
C VAL A 75 9.47 -3.01 4.86
N VAL A 76 10.48 -2.83 5.72
CA VAL A 76 11.14 -3.94 6.42
C VAL A 76 10.26 -4.50 7.54
N GLU A 77 9.55 -3.63 8.27
CA GLU A 77 8.68 -4.01 9.39
C GLU A 77 7.29 -4.53 8.93
N CYS A 78 6.75 -3.93 7.87
CA CYS A 78 5.46 -4.23 7.27
C CYS A 78 5.60 -4.65 5.80
N PRO A 79 6.25 -5.78 5.49
CA PRO A 79 6.38 -6.25 4.12
C PRO A 79 5.01 -6.57 3.51
N PRO A 80 4.83 -6.39 2.19
CA PRO A 80 3.55 -6.65 1.54
C PRO A 80 3.16 -8.13 1.68
N ARG A 81 1.92 -8.39 2.06
CA ARG A 81 1.38 -9.75 2.21
C ARG A 81 0.83 -10.32 0.90
N SER A 82 0.68 -9.47 -0.12
CA SER A 82 0.10 -9.77 -1.42
C SER A 82 0.86 -9.02 -2.52
N PRO A 83 0.94 -9.55 -3.76
CA PRO A 83 1.46 -8.81 -4.91
C PRO A 83 0.58 -7.64 -5.35
N VAL A 84 -0.65 -7.53 -4.84
CA VAL A 84 -1.54 -6.40 -5.09
C VAL A 84 -1.16 -5.25 -4.15
N LEU A 85 -0.58 -4.18 -4.72
CA LEU A 85 -0.07 -3.03 -3.95
C LEU A 85 -1.09 -1.91 -3.74
N ALA A 86 -2.35 -2.08 -4.18
CA ALA A 86 -3.37 -1.03 -4.13
C ALA A 86 -3.65 -0.50 -2.71
N SER A 87 -3.55 -1.37 -1.69
CA SER A 87 -3.67 -1.03 -0.26
C SER A 87 -2.32 -0.96 0.47
N TYR A 88 -1.21 -1.19 -0.24
CA TYR A 88 0.10 -1.16 0.40
C TYR A 88 0.45 0.26 0.85
N GLY A 89 0.76 0.39 2.14
CA GLY A 89 0.97 1.68 2.80
C GLY A 89 -0.21 2.18 3.63
N ASP A 90 -1.35 1.47 3.69
CA ASP A 90 -2.47 1.87 4.55
C ASP A 90 -2.13 1.91 6.04
N GLU A 91 -1.15 1.10 6.48
CA GLU A 91 -0.62 1.10 7.86
C GLU A 91 0.47 2.15 8.10
N LEU A 92 0.91 2.88 7.06
CA LEU A 92 1.98 3.88 7.18
C LEU A 92 1.65 5.00 8.17
N PRO A 93 0.41 5.53 8.26
CA PRO A 93 0.10 6.59 9.22
C PRO A 93 0.29 6.15 10.68
N GLU A 94 -0.13 4.94 11.01
CA GLU A 94 0.04 4.35 12.34
C GLU A 94 1.52 4.08 12.63
N PHE A 95 2.27 3.63 11.62
CA PHE A 95 3.72 3.51 11.72
C PHE A 95 4.39 4.87 12.02
N ILE A 96 4.03 5.93 11.29
CA ILE A 96 4.55 7.28 11.51
C ILE A 96 4.27 7.75 12.94
N ALA A 97 3.07 7.50 13.47
CA ALA A 97 2.71 7.88 14.83
C ALA A 97 3.60 7.20 15.91
N ALA A 98 4.11 6.00 15.62
CA ALA A 98 5.03 5.27 16.49
C ALA A 98 6.52 5.51 16.17
N PHE A 99 6.84 6.16 15.04
CA PHE A 99 8.19 6.30 14.56
C PHE A 99 8.96 7.35 15.36
N ALA A 100 9.86 6.90 16.23
CA ALA A 100 10.60 7.76 17.16
C ALA A 100 11.28 8.98 16.49
N PRO A 101 11.91 8.86 15.30
CA PRO A 101 12.52 10.00 14.61
C PRO A 101 11.52 11.07 14.10
N ALA A 102 10.23 10.77 13.99
CA ALA A 102 9.20 11.71 13.55
C ALA A 102 8.39 12.33 14.72
N ARG A 103 8.76 12.06 15.98
CA ARG A 103 7.99 12.49 17.17
C ARG A 103 7.76 14.01 17.26
N ASP A 104 8.70 14.81 16.78
CA ASP A 104 8.58 16.28 16.79
C ASP A 104 7.55 16.79 15.77
N LEU A 105 7.11 15.93 14.84
CA LEU A 105 6.11 16.18 13.82
C LEU A 105 4.84 15.36 14.11
N ALA A 106 4.25 15.53 15.29
CA ALA A 106 3.09 14.74 15.72
C ALA A 106 1.90 14.76 14.71
N TYR A 107 1.75 15.84 13.95
CA TYR A 107 0.71 15.98 12.93
C TYR A 107 0.99 15.20 11.62
N LEU A 108 2.22 14.69 11.42
CA LEU A 108 2.62 14.03 10.18
C LEU A 108 1.80 12.76 9.93
N ALA A 109 1.45 12.02 11.01
CA ALA A 109 0.57 10.87 10.93
C ALA A 109 -0.82 11.26 10.41
N ASP A 110 -1.38 12.39 10.85
CA ASP A 110 -2.69 12.85 10.39
C ASP A 110 -2.67 13.28 8.91
N VAL A 111 -1.57 13.89 8.46
CA VAL A 111 -1.37 14.17 7.02
C VAL A 111 -1.34 12.87 6.23
N ALA A 112 -0.62 11.86 6.71
CA ALA A 112 -0.59 10.56 6.05
C ALA A 112 -1.98 9.89 6.00
N ARG A 113 -2.80 10.00 7.07
CA ARG A 113 -4.19 9.51 7.07
C ARG A 113 -5.04 10.18 6.00
N LEU A 114 -4.89 11.50 5.84
CA LEU A 114 -5.60 12.26 4.82
C LEU A 114 -5.23 11.79 3.41
N GLU A 115 -3.93 11.62 3.13
CA GLU A 115 -3.46 11.12 1.84
C GLU A 115 -3.96 9.68 1.58
N ALA A 116 -3.89 8.79 2.57
CA ALA A 116 -4.42 7.44 2.44
C ALA A 116 -5.93 7.42 2.15
N ALA A 117 -6.72 8.25 2.82
CA ALA A 117 -8.16 8.39 2.57
C ALA A 117 -8.44 8.93 1.17
N HIS A 118 -7.65 9.91 0.70
CA HIS A 118 -7.76 10.47 -0.63
C HIS A 118 -7.46 9.43 -1.72
N THR A 119 -6.38 8.66 -1.56
CA THR A 119 -6.05 7.56 -2.47
C THR A 119 -7.14 6.48 -2.48
N ARG A 120 -7.70 6.13 -1.32
CA ARG A 120 -8.83 5.18 -1.23
C ARG A 120 -10.07 5.71 -1.96
N ALA A 121 -10.43 6.98 -1.78
CA ALA A 121 -11.57 7.59 -2.45
C ALA A 121 -11.39 7.63 -3.98
N HIS A 122 -10.16 7.89 -4.47
CA HIS A 122 -9.85 7.87 -5.90
C HIS A 122 -9.86 6.47 -6.52
N HIS A 123 -9.61 5.42 -5.74
CA HIS A 123 -9.63 4.03 -6.20
C HIS A 123 -10.92 3.29 -5.88
N ALA A 124 -11.82 3.87 -5.09
CA ALA A 124 -13.17 3.36 -4.93
C ALA A 124 -13.82 3.31 -6.32
N ALA A 125 -14.40 2.17 -6.69
CA ALA A 125 -15.09 2.04 -7.96
C ALA A 125 -16.17 3.13 -8.03
N ASP A 126 -16.21 3.88 -9.13
CA ASP A 126 -17.30 4.79 -9.40
C ASP A 126 -18.61 4.01 -9.29
N VAL A 127 -19.37 4.23 -8.22
CA VAL A 127 -20.76 3.80 -8.16
C VAL A 127 -21.44 4.52 -9.31
N ALA A 128 -22.09 3.77 -10.20
CA ALA A 128 -22.77 4.35 -11.36
C ALA A 128 -23.60 5.56 -10.88
N PRO A 129 -23.27 6.78 -11.32
CA PRO A 129 -23.98 7.95 -10.87
C PRO A 129 -25.47 7.76 -11.17
N LEU A 130 -26.32 8.19 -10.24
CA LEU A 130 -27.76 8.11 -10.42
C LEU A 130 -28.11 8.76 -11.76
N ASP A 131 -28.78 8.01 -12.65
CA ASP A 131 -29.15 8.53 -13.96
C ASP A 131 -29.99 9.82 -13.79
N ALA A 132 -29.68 10.85 -14.57
CA ALA A 132 -30.39 12.13 -14.50
C ALA A 132 -31.89 11.97 -14.77
N SER A 133 -32.26 10.97 -15.58
CA SER A 133 -33.66 10.63 -15.81
C SER A 133 -34.33 10.00 -14.59
N ALA A 134 -33.61 9.17 -13.83
CA ALA A 134 -34.06 8.60 -12.57
C ALA A 134 -34.17 9.68 -11.47
N PHE A 135 -33.23 10.61 -11.42
CA PHE A 135 -33.27 11.76 -10.52
C PHE A 135 -34.49 12.67 -10.77
N ALA A 136 -34.84 12.89 -12.05
CA ALA A 136 -35.99 13.72 -12.43
C ALA A 136 -37.34 13.09 -12.07
N THR A 137 -37.39 11.80 -11.74
CA THR A 137 -38.61 11.11 -11.27
C THR A 137 -38.80 11.16 -9.75
N LEU A 138 -37.83 11.67 -9.00
CA LEU A 138 -37.93 11.83 -7.55
C LEU A 138 -38.78 13.06 -7.21
N ASP A 139 -39.88 12.85 -6.49
CA ASP A 139 -40.69 13.93 -5.95
C ASP A 139 -39.98 14.63 -4.78
N SER A 140 -40.29 15.90 -4.54
CA SER A 140 -39.68 16.71 -3.47
C SER A 140 -39.91 16.13 -2.06
N SER A 141 -40.98 15.34 -1.90
CA SER A 141 -41.25 14.58 -0.66
C SER A 141 -40.31 13.37 -0.47
N ALA A 142 -39.80 12.77 -1.56
CA ALA A 142 -38.90 11.61 -1.52
C ALA A 142 -37.45 12.03 -1.21
N ILE A 143 -37.01 13.18 -1.72
CA ILE A 143 -35.69 13.77 -1.45
C ILE A 143 -35.50 14.03 0.06
N ASN A 144 -36.56 14.48 0.74
CA ASN A 144 -36.51 14.78 2.17
C ASN A 144 -36.42 13.52 3.07
N SER A 145 -36.53 12.32 2.47
CA SER A 145 -36.39 11.02 3.14
C SER A 145 -35.13 10.25 2.71
N CYS A 146 -34.34 10.80 1.79
CA CYS A 146 -33.08 10.19 1.35
C CYS A 146 -31.97 10.43 2.37
N LEU A 147 -31.40 9.36 2.90
CA LEU A 147 -30.17 9.39 3.68
C LEU A 147 -28.97 9.35 2.74
N LEU A 148 -28.07 10.33 2.87
CA LEU A 148 -26.77 10.31 2.18
C LEU A 148 -25.87 9.31 2.91
N TYR A 149 -25.54 8.21 2.25
CA TYR A 149 -24.50 7.30 2.71
C TYR A 149 -23.19 7.69 2.03
N THR A 150 -22.17 8.04 2.82
CA THR A 150 -20.80 8.02 2.30
C THR A 150 -20.43 6.56 2.12
N SER A 151 -20.14 6.14 0.89
CA SER A 151 -19.64 4.79 0.61
C SER A 151 -18.39 4.53 1.44
N ASP A 152 -18.55 3.90 2.61
CA ASP A 152 -17.43 3.41 3.39
C ASP A 152 -16.84 2.24 2.59
N ALA A 153 -15.61 2.37 2.13
CA ALA A 153 -14.91 1.36 1.33
C ALA A 153 -14.46 0.17 2.21
N ALA A 154 -15.30 -0.23 3.17
CA ALA A 154 -15.01 -1.22 4.18
C ALA A 154 -16.24 -2.08 4.47
N ASP A 155 -16.79 -2.71 3.42
CA ASP A 155 -17.33 -4.07 3.57
C ASP A 155 -17.52 -4.69 2.17
N ASP A 156 -16.51 -5.42 1.69
CA ASP A 156 -16.79 -6.62 0.90
C ASP A 156 -15.64 -7.62 1.01
N SER A 157 -15.88 -8.62 1.86
CA SER A 157 -15.35 -10.00 1.83
C SER A 157 -13.89 -10.30 2.21
#